data_AF-A0A7J4NKS0-F1
#
_entry.id   AF-A0A7J4NKS0-F1
#
_cell.length_a   1.000
_cell.length_b   1.000
_cell.length_c   1.000
_cell.angle_alpha   90.00
_cell.angle_beta   90.00
_cell.angle_gamma   90.00
#
_symmetry.space_group_name_H-M   'P 1'
#
loop_
_entity.id
_entity.type
_entity.pdbx_description
1 polymer ?
#
loop_
_entity_poly.entity_id
_entity_poly.type
_entity_poly.pdbx_seq_one_letter_code
_entity_poly.pdbx_strand_id
1 'polypeptide(L)'
;MVEVSFRDLFGISLVMGVMTCTMSTLLIFFYAGMESDPSDSLKVGGLCGGSVWILTLLYGSWRLIELRRYDKRTEKIDAVAELRKILSPIEAHAASLSWAGQSPWRTSTHVRSERGTLTLDLHDLDLAGARRALDLVIENRPLVGRIRLITGKGKNSRGRAVIRPMVSERLDQVARALDWQILGKAGSITLRPMGTRPTFKKWSIRFLVFVVPFTAAMALSFEELAGSGAREQGRLFGAVAGVIMTGLLASYRERV
;
A
#
# COMPACT_ATOMS: atom_id res chain seq x y z
N MET A 1 -8.73 -0.13 10.09
CA MET A 1 -7.61 0.83 10.21
C MET A 1 -8.23 2.12 10.71
N VAL A 2 -7.60 2.83 11.65
CA VAL A 2 -8.11 4.13 12.10
C VAL A 2 -7.92 5.10 10.94
N GLU A 3 -9.00 5.68 10.44
CA GLU A 3 -8.95 6.70 9.39
C GLU A 3 -8.48 8.02 10.01
N VAL A 4 -7.43 8.60 9.44
CA VAL A 4 -6.94 9.92 9.85
C VAL A 4 -8.03 10.93 9.54
N SER A 5 -8.48 11.68 10.56
CA SER A 5 -9.45 12.75 10.41
C SER A 5 -8.77 14.10 10.12
N PHE A 6 -9.54 15.10 9.69
CA PHE A 6 -9.03 16.47 9.57
C PHE A 6 -8.53 17.03 10.91
N ARG A 7 -9.11 16.59 12.03
CA ARG A 7 -8.65 16.97 13.37
C ARG A 7 -7.27 16.40 13.66
N ASP A 8 -7.04 15.14 13.30
CA ASP A 8 -5.75 14.49 13.47
C ASP A 8 -4.69 15.13 12.57
N LEU A 9 -5.06 15.47 11.33
CA LEU A 9 -4.18 16.21 10.41
C LEU A 9 -3.77 17.57 10.98
N PHE A 10 -4.71 18.34 11.56
CA PHE A 10 -4.40 19.61 12.21
C PHE A 10 -3.39 19.40 13.35
N GLY A 11 -3.62 18.41 14.21
CA GLY A 11 -2.70 18.04 15.30
C GLY A 11 -1.31 17.67 14.81
N ILE A 12 -1.21 16.78 13.82
CA ILE A 12 0.07 16.37 13.21
C ILE A 12 0.81 17.59 12.64
N SER A 13 0.10 18.42 11.88
CA SER A 13 0.70 19.60 11.25
C SER A 13 1.23 20.57 12.31
N LEU A 14 0.47 20.81 13.38
CA LEU A 14 0.86 21.70 14.47
C LEU A 14 2.12 21.18 15.18
N VAL A 15 2.15 19.89 15.52
CA VAL A 15 3.30 19.26 16.18
C VAL A 15 4.55 19.37 15.30
N MET A 16 4.44 19.06 14.00
CA MET A 16 5.55 19.18 13.04
C MET A 16 6.07 20.63 12.94
N GLY A 17 5.14 21.61 12.92
CA GLY A 17 5.49 23.03 12.90
C GLY A 17 6.22 23.46 14.17
N VAL A 18 5.72 23.08 15.34
CA VAL A 18 6.36 23.39 16.64
C VAL A 18 7.75 22.75 16.73
N MET A 19 7.88 21.47 16.38
CA MET A 19 9.17 20.78 16.40
C MET A 19 10.19 21.46 15.47
N THR A 20 9.77 21.82 14.25
CA THR A 20 10.64 22.52 13.30
C THR A 20 11.01 23.92 13.80
N CYS A 21 10.07 24.63 14.42
CA CYS A 21 10.31 25.94 15.03
C CYS A 21 11.38 25.84 16.12
N THR A 22 11.22 24.92 17.06
CA THR A 22 12.16 24.73 18.17
C THR A 22 13.54 24.35 17.65
N MET A 23 13.64 23.36 16.74
CA MET A 23 14.93 22.92 16.19
C MET A 23 15.62 24.04 15.41
N SER A 24 14.89 24.76 14.56
CA SER A 24 15.46 25.85 13.76
C SER A 24 15.92 27.02 14.64
N THR A 25 15.14 27.36 15.67
CA THR A 25 15.50 28.40 16.65
C THR A 25 16.80 28.03 17.36
N LEU A 26 16.90 26.80 17.88
CA LEU A 26 18.11 26.34 18.59
C LEU A 26 19.33 26.31 17.66
N LEU A 27 19.18 25.78 16.45
CA LEU A 27 20.28 25.72 15.48
C LEU A 27 20.83 27.11 15.16
N ILE A 28 19.94 28.08 14.91
CA ILE A 28 20.35 29.46 14.59
C ILE A 28 20.95 30.15 15.80
N PHE A 29 20.37 29.96 16.98
CA PHE A 29 20.89 30.54 18.22
C PHE A 29 22.30 30.04 18.54
N PHE A 30 22.56 28.73 18.35
CA PHE A 30 23.91 28.18 18.53
C PHE A 30 24.86 28.59 17.42
N TYR A 31 24.40 28.69 16.17
CA TYR A 31 25.22 29.10 15.04
C TYR A 31 25.67 30.57 15.13
N ALA A 32 24.77 31.47 15.53
CA ALA A 32 25.04 32.90 15.67
C ALA A 32 25.85 33.25 16.92
N GLY A 33 26.10 32.28 17.81
CA GLY A 33 26.69 32.50 19.13
C GLY A 33 25.66 33.04 20.12
N MET A 34 25.72 32.58 21.37
CA MET A 34 24.77 32.94 22.45
C MET A 34 24.76 34.43 22.82
N GLU A 35 25.61 35.24 22.19
CA GLU A 35 25.67 36.70 22.33
C GLU A 35 24.70 37.43 21.40
N SER A 36 24.16 36.74 20.39
CA SER A 36 23.16 37.29 19.47
C SER A 36 21.78 37.43 20.13
N ASP A 37 20.96 38.38 19.67
CA ASP A 37 19.60 38.58 20.18
C ASP A 37 18.75 37.31 19.94
N PRO A 38 18.27 36.64 21.00
CA PRO A 38 17.41 35.45 20.88
C PRO A 38 16.15 35.71 20.04
N SER A 39 15.69 36.97 19.97
CA SER A 39 14.49 37.35 19.22
C SER A 39 14.62 37.07 17.72
N ASP A 40 15.83 37.21 17.15
CA ASP A 40 16.06 36.99 15.72
C ASP A 40 16.07 35.50 15.37
N SER A 41 16.67 34.68 16.23
CA SER A 41 16.61 33.22 16.12
C SER A 41 15.17 32.70 16.20
N LEU A 42 14.36 33.30 17.09
CA LEU A 42 12.95 32.95 17.26
C LEU A 42 12.11 33.35 16.04
N LYS A 43 12.38 34.50 15.41
CA LYS A 43 11.68 34.92 14.17
C LYS A 43 11.92 33.92 13.05
N VAL A 44 13.17 33.54 12.82
CA VAL A 44 13.50 32.57 11.75
C VAL A 44 12.93 31.19 12.08
N GLY A 45 13.03 30.75 13.33
CA GLY A 45 12.39 29.51 13.79
C GLY A 45 10.87 29.52 13.57
N GLY A 46 10.20 30.62 13.93
CA GLY A 46 8.77 30.81 13.70
C GLY A 46 8.40 30.76 12.22
N LEU A 47 9.18 31.37 11.33
CA LEU A 47 8.98 31.30 9.88
C LEU A 47 9.13 29.87 9.35
N CYS A 48 10.18 29.15 9.75
CA CYS A 48 10.41 27.75 9.37
C CYS A 48 9.27 26.84 9.87
N GLY A 49 8.91 26.95 11.15
CA GLY A 49 7.84 26.17 11.76
C GLY A 49 6.46 26.45 11.17
N GLY A 50 6.13 27.73 10.97
CA GLY A 50 4.89 28.14 10.31
C GLY A 50 4.80 27.64 8.88
N SER A 51 5.90 27.67 8.13
CA SER A 51 5.97 27.14 6.76
C SER A 51 5.70 25.62 6.73
N VAL A 52 6.35 24.84 7.61
CA VAL A 52 6.12 23.39 7.69
C VAL A 52 4.68 23.08 8.12
N TRP A 53 4.13 23.83 9.08
CA TRP A 53 2.75 23.67 9.51
C TRP A 53 1.77 23.86 8.35
N ILE A 54 1.89 24.98 7.63
CA ILE A 54 1.01 25.33 6.50
C ILE A 54 1.15 24.31 5.37
N LEU A 55 2.38 23.95 4.97
CA LEU A 55 2.62 22.99 3.89
C LEU A 55 2.05 21.60 4.23
N THR A 56 2.26 21.14 5.45
CA THR A 56 1.72 19.85 5.92
C THR A 56 0.19 19.86 5.93
N LEU A 57 -0.40 20.97 6.38
CA LEU A 57 -1.85 21.11 6.44
C LEU A 57 -2.48 21.17 5.04
N LEU A 58 -1.90 21.95 4.12
CA LEU A 58 -2.39 22.08 2.74
C LEU A 58 -2.27 20.75 1.99
N TYR A 59 -1.08 20.14 1.99
CA TYR A 59 -0.85 18.87 1.30
C TYR A 59 -1.67 17.73 1.90
N GLY A 60 -1.69 17.65 3.23
CA GLY A 60 -2.48 16.64 3.95
C GLY A 60 -3.98 16.81 3.69
N SER A 61 -4.48 18.05 3.65
CA SER A 61 -5.89 18.33 3.38
C SER A 61 -6.26 17.94 1.96
N TRP A 62 -5.43 18.33 0.99
CA TRP A 62 -5.59 17.92 -0.40
C TRP A 62 -5.66 16.39 -0.51
N ARG A 63 -4.73 15.67 0.14
CA ARG A 63 -4.68 14.22 0.14
C ARG A 63 -5.91 13.58 0.79
N LEU A 64 -6.38 14.12 1.90
CA LEU A 64 -7.54 13.59 2.63
C LEU A 64 -8.85 13.80 1.84
N ILE A 65 -8.96 14.93 1.13
CA ILE A 65 -10.05 15.18 0.18
C ILE A 65 -9.98 14.19 -0.99
N GLU A 66 -8.80 13.96 -1.56
CA GLU A 66 -8.61 13.00 -2.66
C GLU A 66 -9.04 11.58 -2.24
N LEU A 67 -8.63 11.13 -1.06
CA LEU A 67 -9.02 9.83 -0.51
C LEU A 67 -10.54 9.72 -0.30
N ARG A 68 -11.17 10.74 0.31
CA ARG A 68 -12.62 10.76 0.52
C ARG A 68 -13.41 10.81 -0.80
N ARG A 69 -12.91 11.54 -1.80
CA ARG A 69 -13.53 11.58 -3.14
C ARG A 69 -13.41 10.24 -3.84
N TYR A 70 -12.29 9.54 -3.69
CA TYR A 70 -12.14 8.21 -4.22
C TYR A 70 -13.11 7.24 -3.55
N ASP A 71 -13.14 7.22 -2.21
CA ASP A 71 -14.03 6.35 -1.43
C ASP A 71 -15.52 6.58 -1.78
N LYS A 72 -15.92 7.84 -1.99
CA LYS A 72 -17.27 8.18 -2.49
C LYS A 72 -17.54 7.76 -3.94
N ARG A 73 -16.54 7.74 -4.81
CA ARG A 73 -16.68 7.34 -6.23
C ARG A 73 -16.70 5.82 -6.39
N THR A 74 -15.98 5.10 -5.55
CA THR A 74 -16.21 3.69 -5.30
C THR A 74 -17.39 3.55 -4.36
N GLU A 75 -18.59 3.90 -4.86
CA GLU A 75 -19.83 3.42 -4.26
C GLU A 75 -19.61 1.96 -3.89
N LYS A 76 -19.85 1.60 -2.63
CA LYS A 76 -19.38 0.38 -1.97
C LYS A 76 -19.99 -0.83 -2.67
N ILE A 77 -19.47 -1.19 -3.84
CA ILE A 77 -19.88 -2.35 -4.62
C ILE A 77 -19.80 -3.50 -3.63
N ASP A 78 -20.92 -4.17 -3.41
CA ASP A 78 -20.93 -5.36 -2.58
C ASP A 78 -20.11 -6.42 -3.31
N ALA A 79 -18.81 -6.42 -3.04
CA ALA A 79 -17.85 -7.28 -3.71
C ALA A 79 -18.19 -8.76 -3.50
N VAL A 80 -18.94 -9.10 -2.44
CA VAL A 80 -19.49 -10.44 -2.24
C VAL A 80 -20.59 -10.70 -3.27
N ALA A 81 -21.56 -9.80 -3.42
CA ALA A 81 -22.64 -9.95 -4.39
C ALA A 81 -22.12 -10.03 -5.84
N GLU A 82 -21.18 -9.16 -6.21
CA GLU A 82 -20.57 -9.19 -7.54
C GLU A 82 -19.77 -10.47 -7.77
N LEU A 83 -18.95 -10.91 -6.80
CA LEU A 83 -18.21 -12.16 -6.96
C LEU A 83 -19.15 -13.38 -7.05
N ARG A 84 -20.26 -13.39 -6.30
CA ARG A 84 -21.29 -14.42 -6.43
C ARG A 84 -21.89 -14.44 -7.83
N LYS A 85 -22.19 -13.28 -8.40
CA LYS A 85 -22.70 -13.15 -9.77
C LYS A 85 -21.71 -13.69 -10.79
N ILE A 86 -20.44 -13.30 -10.69
CA ILE A 86 -19.34 -13.77 -11.56
C ILE A 86 -19.18 -15.29 -11.49
N LEU A 87 -19.27 -15.86 -10.28
CA LEU A 87 -19.07 -17.30 -10.07
C LEU A 87 -20.34 -18.15 -10.23
N SER A 88 -21.50 -17.54 -10.48
CA SER A 88 -22.76 -18.27 -10.68
C SER A 88 -22.69 -19.39 -11.73
N PRO A 89 -21.94 -19.29 -12.85
CA PRO A 89 -21.83 -20.38 -13.82
C PRO A 89 -21.12 -21.62 -13.26
N ILE A 90 -20.34 -21.49 -12.17
CA ILE A 90 -19.65 -22.62 -11.53
C ILE A 90 -20.63 -23.51 -10.77
N GLU A 91 -21.76 -22.98 -10.29
CA GLU A 91 -22.76 -23.76 -9.56
C GLU A 91 -23.35 -24.89 -10.41
N ALA A 92 -23.60 -24.64 -11.70
CA ALA A 92 -24.11 -25.66 -12.62
C ALA A 92 -23.11 -26.81 -12.81
N HIS A 93 -21.82 -26.49 -12.93
CA HIS A 93 -20.75 -27.50 -12.98
C HIS A 93 -20.68 -28.28 -11.67
N ALA A 94 -20.68 -27.58 -10.53
CA ALA A 94 -20.61 -28.21 -9.23
C ALA A 94 -21.81 -29.13 -8.95
N ALA A 95 -23.01 -28.77 -9.39
CA ALA A 95 -24.21 -29.57 -9.24
C ALA A 95 -24.15 -30.90 -10.02
N SER A 96 -23.30 -30.99 -11.05
CA SER A 96 -23.11 -32.22 -11.84
C SER A 96 -22.14 -33.23 -11.21
N LEU A 97 -21.43 -32.85 -10.14
CA LEU A 97 -20.46 -33.71 -9.48
C LEU A 97 -21.14 -34.83 -8.68
N SER A 98 -20.53 -36.01 -8.61
CA SER A 98 -21.12 -37.18 -7.97
C SER A 98 -21.34 -37.01 -6.45
N TRP A 99 -20.59 -36.11 -5.80
CA TRP A 99 -20.73 -35.76 -4.39
C TRP A 99 -21.56 -34.51 -4.12
N ALA A 100 -22.13 -33.87 -5.16
CA ALA A 100 -22.89 -32.63 -5.03
C ALA A 100 -24.11 -32.75 -4.10
N GLY A 101 -24.69 -33.96 -3.99
CA GLY A 101 -25.81 -34.22 -3.08
C GLY A 101 -25.43 -34.18 -1.59
N GLN A 102 -24.17 -34.44 -1.24
CA GLN A 102 -23.67 -34.43 0.14
C GLN A 102 -22.97 -33.11 0.48
N SER A 103 -22.19 -32.59 -0.47
CA SER A 103 -21.38 -31.39 -0.32
C SER A 103 -21.58 -30.48 -1.54
N PRO A 104 -22.71 -29.74 -1.59
CA PRO A 104 -23.00 -28.85 -2.71
C PRO A 104 -22.16 -27.58 -2.62
N TRP A 105 -21.36 -27.33 -3.66
CA TRP A 105 -20.72 -26.04 -3.82
C TRP A 105 -21.74 -25.00 -4.32
N ARG A 106 -21.86 -23.90 -3.59
CA ARG A 106 -22.75 -22.77 -3.93
C ARG A 106 -22.05 -21.46 -3.64
N THR A 107 -22.24 -20.47 -4.49
CA THR A 107 -21.73 -19.11 -4.31
C THR A 107 -22.25 -18.48 -3.02
N SER A 108 -23.47 -18.80 -2.60
CA SER A 108 -24.06 -18.30 -1.35
C SER A 108 -23.32 -18.76 -0.09
N THR A 109 -22.71 -19.96 -0.10
CA THR A 109 -22.01 -20.55 1.06
C THR A 109 -20.49 -20.46 0.95
N HIS A 110 -19.95 -20.56 -0.26
CA HIS A 110 -18.52 -20.60 -0.55
C HIS A 110 -17.93 -19.24 -0.94
N VAL A 111 -18.76 -18.22 -1.16
CA VAL A 111 -18.32 -16.82 -1.32
C VAL A 111 -18.85 -16.00 -0.15
N ARG A 112 -17.92 -15.48 0.65
CA ARG A 112 -18.24 -14.73 1.88
C ARG A 112 -17.20 -13.67 2.21
N SER A 113 -17.58 -12.69 3.01
CA SER A 113 -16.64 -11.72 3.59
C SER A 113 -16.32 -12.14 5.02
N GLU A 114 -15.07 -12.51 5.29
CA GLU A 114 -14.60 -12.86 6.63
C GLU A 114 -13.69 -11.76 7.16
N ARG A 115 -14.10 -11.10 8.25
CA ARG A 115 -13.32 -10.02 8.90
C ARG A 115 -12.87 -8.94 7.89
N GLY A 116 -13.75 -8.58 6.95
CA GLY A 116 -13.48 -7.61 5.89
C GLY A 116 -12.54 -8.10 4.77
N THR A 117 -12.31 -9.41 4.65
CA THR A 117 -11.58 -10.02 3.52
C THR A 117 -12.53 -10.90 2.72
N LEU A 118 -12.67 -10.61 1.43
CA LEU A 118 -13.42 -11.45 0.50
C LEU A 118 -12.77 -12.84 0.45
N THR A 119 -13.56 -13.88 0.61
CA THR A 119 -13.11 -15.26 0.72
C THR A 119 -13.88 -16.12 -0.26
N LEU A 120 -13.15 -16.83 -1.10
CA LEU A 120 -13.65 -17.86 -2.01
C LEU A 120 -13.14 -19.20 -1.54
N ASP A 121 -14.07 -20.07 -1.20
CA ASP A 121 -13.81 -21.44 -0.82
C ASP A 121 -13.87 -22.35 -2.04
N LEU A 122 -12.74 -22.98 -2.40
CA LEU A 122 -12.63 -23.90 -3.53
C LEU A 122 -12.83 -25.36 -3.09
N HIS A 123 -13.16 -25.62 -1.82
CA HIS A 123 -13.56 -26.96 -1.39
C HIS A 123 -14.82 -27.39 -2.13
N ASP A 124 -15.10 -28.68 -2.16
CA ASP A 124 -16.27 -29.28 -2.84
C ASP A 124 -16.30 -29.15 -4.38
N LEU A 125 -15.38 -28.38 -4.98
CA LEU A 125 -15.10 -28.39 -6.41
C LEU A 125 -14.09 -29.49 -6.79
N ASP A 126 -14.22 -29.99 -8.01
CA ASP A 126 -13.16 -30.76 -8.67
C ASP A 126 -12.06 -29.82 -9.22
N LEU A 127 -10.99 -30.41 -9.77
CA LEU A 127 -9.88 -29.63 -10.33
C LEU A 127 -10.31 -28.69 -11.47
N ALA A 128 -11.23 -29.12 -12.32
CA ALA A 128 -11.71 -28.33 -13.45
C ALA A 128 -12.56 -27.14 -12.98
N GLY A 129 -13.50 -27.37 -12.06
CA GLY A 129 -14.32 -26.32 -11.45
C GLY A 129 -13.48 -25.31 -10.69
N ALA A 130 -12.51 -25.77 -9.89
CA ALA A 130 -11.62 -24.90 -9.14
C ALA A 130 -10.72 -24.05 -10.05
N ARG A 131 -10.22 -24.62 -11.16
CA ARG A 131 -9.44 -23.87 -12.16
C ARG A 131 -10.29 -22.78 -12.81
N ARG A 132 -11.51 -23.11 -13.25
CA ARG A 132 -12.42 -22.17 -13.89
C ARG A 132 -12.83 -21.03 -12.94
N ALA A 133 -13.11 -21.35 -11.67
CA ALA A 133 -13.39 -20.34 -10.65
C ALA A 133 -12.20 -19.40 -10.43
N LEU A 134 -10.97 -19.94 -10.42
CA LEU A 134 -9.75 -19.16 -10.31
C LEU A 134 -9.54 -18.23 -11.52
N ASP A 135 -9.76 -18.72 -12.73
CA ASP A 135 -9.64 -17.92 -13.95
C ASP A 135 -10.64 -16.76 -13.97
N LEU A 136 -11.89 -17.00 -13.55
CA LEU A 136 -12.90 -15.93 -13.41
C LEU A 136 -12.49 -14.86 -12.39
N VAL A 137 -11.87 -15.25 -11.27
CA VAL A 137 -11.32 -14.31 -10.28
C VAL A 137 -10.17 -13.49 -10.86
N ILE A 138 -9.30 -14.12 -11.65
CA ILE A 138 -8.18 -13.47 -12.33
C ILE A 138 -8.66 -12.44 -13.36
N GLU A 139 -9.62 -12.82 -14.19
CA GLU A 139 -10.22 -11.95 -15.22
C GLU A 139 -10.90 -10.73 -14.60
N ASN A 140 -11.60 -10.94 -13.48
CA ASN A 140 -12.35 -9.90 -12.77
C ASN A 140 -11.54 -9.25 -11.63
N ARG A 141 -10.20 -9.33 -11.65
CA ARG A 141 -9.33 -8.79 -10.60
C ARG A 141 -9.65 -7.37 -10.12
N PRO A 142 -10.04 -6.39 -10.98
CA PRO A 142 -10.23 -5.02 -10.53
C PRO A 142 -11.43 -4.89 -9.58
N LEU A 143 -12.42 -5.78 -9.73
CA LEU A 143 -13.63 -5.82 -8.91
C LEU A 143 -13.42 -6.58 -7.60
N VAL A 144 -12.60 -7.62 -7.63
CA VAL A 144 -12.38 -8.55 -6.50
C VAL A 144 -11.49 -7.95 -5.42
N GLY A 145 -10.51 -7.12 -5.80
CA GLY A 145 -9.57 -6.51 -4.85
C GLY A 145 -8.76 -7.55 -4.08
N ARG A 146 -8.77 -7.48 -2.74
CA ARG A 146 -8.10 -8.45 -1.87
C ARG A 146 -9.00 -9.67 -1.63
N ILE A 147 -8.55 -10.84 -2.07
CA ILE A 147 -9.29 -12.10 -1.91
C ILE A 147 -8.45 -13.20 -1.26
N ARG A 148 -9.08 -13.99 -0.39
CA ARG A 148 -8.53 -15.23 0.16
C ARG A 148 -9.14 -16.41 -0.58
N LEU A 149 -8.32 -17.24 -1.18
CA LEU A 149 -8.68 -18.51 -1.78
C LEU A 149 -8.45 -19.63 -0.77
N ILE A 150 -9.49 -20.38 -0.40
CA ILE A 150 -9.35 -21.57 0.43
C ILE A 150 -9.15 -22.76 -0.52
N THR A 151 -7.98 -23.36 -0.50
CA THR A 151 -7.54 -24.36 -1.51
C THR A 151 -7.58 -25.80 -0.99
N GLY A 152 -8.16 -26.04 0.18
CA GLY A 152 -8.08 -27.34 0.86
C GLY A 152 -6.89 -27.49 1.81
N LYS A 153 -7.09 -28.40 2.78
CA LYS A 153 -6.07 -29.01 3.66
C LYS A 153 -5.43 -28.10 4.72
N GLY A 154 -6.25 -27.39 5.51
CA GLY A 154 -5.80 -26.83 6.79
C GLY A 154 -5.24 -27.93 7.73
N LYS A 155 -4.78 -27.56 8.93
CA LYS A 155 -4.13 -28.50 9.89
C LYS A 155 -4.95 -29.76 10.23
N ASN A 156 -6.26 -29.78 9.95
CA ASN A 156 -7.20 -30.81 10.39
C ASN A 156 -7.78 -31.71 9.27
N SER A 157 -7.31 -31.64 8.02
CA SER A 157 -7.85 -32.48 6.93
C SER A 157 -6.96 -33.71 6.62
N ARG A 158 -7.56 -34.90 6.54
CA ARG A 158 -6.90 -36.16 6.10
C ARG A 158 -6.86 -36.23 4.55
N GLY A 159 -5.78 -36.74 3.93
CA GLY A 159 -5.65 -36.91 2.47
C GLY A 159 -4.53 -36.09 1.80
N ARG A 160 -4.52 -35.90 0.46
CA ARG A 160 -3.57 -35.03 -0.28
C ARG A 160 -4.27 -33.74 -0.73
N ALA A 161 -3.58 -32.60 -0.72
CA ALA A 161 -4.15 -31.34 -1.23
C ALA A 161 -4.10 -31.37 -2.76
N VAL A 162 -5.23 -31.63 -3.42
CA VAL A 162 -5.29 -31.80 -4.87
C VAL A 162 -5.39 -30.44 -5.59
N ILE A 163 -6.16 -29.50 -5.05
CA ILE A 163 -6.42 -28.18 -5.67
C ILE A 163 -5.24 -27.22 -5.50
N ARG A 164 -4.58 -27.24 -4.33
CA ARG A 164 -3.54 -26.27 -3.99
C ARG A 164 -2.37 -26.19 -4.99
N PRO A 165 -1.77 -27.31 -5.46
CA PRO A 165 -0.69 -27.24 -6.45
C PRO A 165 -1.12 -26.54 -7.72
N MET A 166 -2.32 -26.87 -8.24
CA MET A 166 -2.88 -26.23 -9.43
C MET A 166 -3.09 -24.72 -9.24
N VAL A 167 -3.66 -24.31 -8.11
CA VAL A 167 -3.87 -22.88 -7.81
C VAL A 167 -2.53 -22.15 -7.71
N SER A 168 -1.52 -22.76 -7.08
CA SER A 168 -0.20 -22.14 -6.92
C SER A 168 0.50 -21.96 -8.27
N GLU A 169 0.55 -23.01 -9.09
CA GLU A 169 1.14 -22.98 -10.42
C GLU A 169 0.46 -21.94 -11.32
N ARG A 170 -0.88 -21.92 -11.33
CA ARG A 170 -1.64 -20.96 -12.14
C ARG A 170 -1.39 -19.52 -11.69
N LEU A 171 -1.35 -19.28 -10.38
CA LEU A 171 -1.08 -17.96 -9.83
C LEU A 171 0.34 -17.48 -10.13
N ASP A 172 1.35 -18.35 -10.04
CA ASP A 172 2.74 -17.99 -10.32
C ASP A 172 2.93 -17.53 -11.78
N GLN A 173 2.21 -18.13 -12.72
CA GLN A 173 2.21 -17.72 -14.13
C GLN A 173 1.68 -16.29 -14.33
N VAL A 174 0.66 -15.89 -13.54
CA VAL A 174 -0.03 -14.61 -13.74
C VAL A 174 0.38 -13.52 -12.74
N ALA A 175 1.06 -13.88 -11.64
CA ALA A 175 1.39 -12.96 -10.54
C ALA A 175 2.14 -11.71 -11.01
N ARG A 176 3.14 -11.91 -11.89
CA ARG A 176 3.97 -10.83 -12.42
C ARG A 176 3.20 -9.90 -13.37
N ALA A 177 2.24 -10.43 -14.11
CA ALA A 177 1.42 -9.67 -15.05
C ALA A 177 0.30 -8.89 -14.35
N LEU A 178 -0.25 -9.46 -13.28
CA LEU A 178 -1.46 -8.93 -12.62
C LEU A 178 -1.18 -8.08 -11.38
N ASP A 179 0.10 -7.86 -11.05
CA ASP A 179 0.51 -6.96 -9.98
C ASP A 179 -0.08 -7.36 -8.61
N TRP A 180 -0.14 -8.67 -8.37
CA TRP A 180 -0.60 -9.26 -7.13
C TRP A 180 0.56 -9.74 -6.26
N GLN A 181 0.43 -9.50 -4.96
CA GLN A 181 1.24 -10.14 -3.96
C GLN A 181 0.53 -11.42 -3.51
N ILE A 182 1.19 -12.57 -3.68
CA ILE A 182 0.69 -13.87 -3.26
C ILE A 182 1.18 -14.16 -1.84
N LEU A 183 0.25 -14.43 -0.93
CA LEU A 183 0.52 -14.76 0.47
C LEU A 183 0.00 -16.17 0.76
N GLY A 184 0.90 -17.15 0.72
CA GLY A 184 0.57 -18.55 1.03
C GLY A 184 0.49 -18.80 2.54
N LYS A 185 -0.59 -19.44 2.99
CA LYS A 185 -0.74 -20.02 4.34
C LYS A 185 -1.12 -21.50 4.24
N ALA A 186 -1.05 -22.25 5.34
CA ALA A 186 -1.59 -23.60 5.37
C ALA A 186 -3.11 -23.56 5.09
N GLY A 187 -3.56 -24.23 4.03
CA GLY A 187 -4.98 -24.31 3.65
C GLY A 187 -5.57 -23.14 2.85
N SER A 188 -4.84 -22.03 2.69
CA SER A 188 -5.33 -20.87 1.92
C SER A 188 -4.21 -20.10 1.23
N ILE A 189 -4.56 -19.38 0.17
CA ILE A 189 -3.69 -18.46 -0.57
C ILE A 189 -4.41 -17.13 -0.64
N THR A 190 -3.80 -16.06 -0.11
CA THR A 190 -4.38 -14.72 -0.18
C THR A 190 -3.72 -13.93 -1.29
N LEU A 191 -4.55 -13.34 -2.15
CA LEU A 191 -4.16 -12.44 -3.22
C LEU A 191 -4.38 -11.01 -2.74
N ARG A 192 -3.30 -10.21 -2.76
CA ARG A 192 -3.36 -8.80 -2.40
C ARG A 192 -2.95 -7.95 -3.61
N PRO A 193 -3.83 -7.04 -4.09
CA PRO A 193 -3.43 -6.10 -5.12
C PRO A 193 -2.32 -5.18 -4.60
N MET A 194 -1.23 -5.04 -5.36
CA MET A 194 -0.10 -4.18 -4.97
C MET A 194 -0.34 -2.69 -5.24
N GLY A 195 -1.49 -2.34 -5.86
CA GLY A 195 -1.80 -0.99 -6.32
C GLY A 195 -1.28 -0.72 -7.74
N THR A 196 -1.67 0.41 -8.31
CA THR A 196 -1.25 0.79 -9.68
C THR A 196 0.17 1.36 -9.67
N ARG A 197 0.98 0.97 -10.67
CA ARG A 197 2.27 1.63 -10.90
C ARG A 197 2.02 3.09 -11.29
N PRO A 198 2.84 4.04 -10.80
CA PRO A 198 2.76 5.41 -11.29
C PRO A 198 3.03 5.44 -12.79
N THR A 199 2.27 6.23 -13.53
CA THR A 199 2.60 6.52 -14.93
C THR A 199 3.92 7.31 -14.99
N PHE A 200 4.61 7.27 -16.13
CA PHE A 200 5.86 8.01 -16.30
C PHE A 200 5.71 9.51 -15.98
N LYS A 201 4.58 10.11 -16.39
CA LYS A 201 4.25 11.51 -16.05
C LYS A 201 4.17 11.72 -14.54
N LYS A 202 3.46 10.87 -13.82
CA LYS A 202 3.28 11.00 -12.36
C LYS A 202 4.57 10.73 -11.60
N TRP A 203 5.34 9.75 -12.04
CA TRP A 203 6.68 9.46 -11.53
C TRP A 203 7.60 10.66 -11.72
N SER A 204 7.64 11.25 -12.91
CA SER A 204 8.52 12.39 -13.23
C SER A 204 8.19 13.62 -12.39
N ILE A 205 6.90 13.94 -12.22
CA ILE A 205 6.47 15.06 -11.37
C ILE A 205 6.93 14.83 -9.92
N ARG A 206 6.69 13.62 -9.37
CA ARG A 206 7.13 13.28 -8.00
C ARG A 206 8.65 13.40 -7.87
N PHE A 207 9.38 12.87 -8.85
CA PHE A 207 10.83 12.90 -8.83
C PHE A 207 11.36 14.34 -8.87
N LEU A 208 10.91 15.16 -9.81
CA LEU A 208 11.38 16.55 -9.98
C LEU A 208 11.09 17.43 -8.76
N VAL A 209 9.93 17.26 -8.12
CA VAL A 209 9.58 18.04 -6.92
C VAL A 209 10.48 17.69 -5.74
N PHE A 210 10.86 16.42 -5.58
CA PHE A 210 11.57 15.96 -4.38
C PHE A 210 13.08 15.78 -4.56
N VAL A 211 13.60 15.68 -5.78
CA VAL A 211 15.02 15.33 -6.01
C VAL A 211 15.96 16.36 -5.42
N VAL A 212 15.69 17.66 -5.62
CA VAL A 212 16.54 18.74 -5.11
C VAL A 212 16.59 18.76 -3.57
N PRO A 213 15.45 18.85 -2.85
CA PRO A 213 15.51 18.91 -1.39
C PRO A 213 16.07 17.62 -0.75
N PHE A 214 15.74 16.43 -1.27
CA PHE A 214 16.28 15.18 -0.72
C PHE A 214 17.77 15.03 -1.00
N THR A 215 18.23 15.39 -2.20
CA THR A 215 19.66 15.34 -2.56
C THR A 215 20.47 16.31 -1.71
N ALA A 216 20.00 17.54 -1.54
CA ALA A 216 20.68 18.54 -0.72
C ALA A 216 20.74 18.13 0.76
N ALA A 217 19.61 17.69 1.33
CA ALA A 217 19.56 17.25 2.72
C ALA A 217 20.50 16.06 2.97
N MET A 218 20.44 15.04 2.12
CA MET A 218 21.29 13.85 2.27
C MET A 218 22.77 14.18 2.05
N ALA A 219 23.10 15.02 1.06
CA ALA A 219 24.48 15.46 0.83
C ALA A 219 25.06 16.15 2.06
N LEU A 220 24.33 17.10 2.67
CA LEU A 220 24.77 17.80 3.87
C LEU A 220 24.86 16.87 5.08
N SER A 221 23.86 16.01 5.30
CA SER A 221 23.86 15.07 6.43
C SER A 221 25.03 14.07 6.37
N PHE A 222 25.33 13.52 5.19
CA PHE A 222 26.44 12.57 5.04
C PHE A 222 27.80 13.26 4.99
N GLU A 223 27.87 14.50 4.51
CA GLU A 223 29.07 15.34 4.61
C GLU A 223 29.47 15.58 6.07
N GLU A 224 28.50 15.92 6.93
CA GLU A 224 28.74 16.10 8.36
C GLU A 224 29.08 14.78 9.05
N LEU A 225 28.38 13.69 8.70
CA LEU A 225 28.63 12.37 9.27
C LEU A 225 30.02 11.82 8.94
N ALA A 226 30.54 12.11 7.74
CA ALA A 226 31.86 11.68 7.30
C ALA A 226 33.01 12.43 7.99
N GLY A 227 32.74 13.60 8.57
CA GLY A 227 33.73 14.43 9.25
C GLY A 227 34.81 15.00 8.30
N SER A 228 35.83 15.65 8.89
CA SER A 228 36.85 16.37 8.13
C SER A 228 37.72 15.49 7.22
N GLY A 229 37.87 14.20 7.53
CA GLY A 229 38.72 13.27 6.79
C GLY A 229 38.12 12.76 5.48
N ALA A 230 36.79 12.83 5.30
CA ALA A 230 36.10 12.27 4.14
C ALA A 230 34.89 13.12 3.69
N ARG A 231 34.97 14.44 3.91
CA ARG A 231 33.86 15.38 3.70
C ARG A 231 33.30 15.36 2.27
N GLU A 232 34.18 15.36 1.27
CA GLU A 232 33.79 15.34 -0.14
C GLU A 232 33.15 14.00 -0.54
N GLN A 233 33.71 12.88 -0.05
CA GLN A 233 33.16 11.54 -0.28
C GLN A 233 31.78 11.39 0.40
N GLY A 234 31.63 11.91 1.61
CA GLY A 234 30.35 11.96 2.34
C GLY A 234 29.29 12.76 1.58
N ARG A 235 29.64 13.96 1.10
CA ARG A 235 28.75 14.79 0.29
C ARG A 235 28.31 14.08 -0.99
N LEU A 236 29.25 13.51 -1.73
CA LEU A 236 28.97 12.79 -2.99
C LEU A 236 28.08 11.57 -2.74
N PHE A 237 28.40 10.78 -1.71
CA PHE A 237 27.58 9.64 -1.31
C PHE A 237 26.15 10.06 -0.96
N GLY A 238 26.00 11.10 -0.13
CA GLY A 238 24.70 11.63 0.27
C GLY A 238 23.89 12.12 -0.92
N ALA A 239 24.53 12.83 -1.87
CA ALA A 239 23.86 13.27 -3.09
C ALA A 239 23.33 12.09 -3.93
N VAL A 240 24.17 11.07 -4.17
CA VAL A 240 23.77 9.86 -4.91
C VAL A 240 22.64 9.13 -4.19
N ALA A 241 22.75 8.96 -2.86
CA ALA A 241 21.71 8.33 -2.05
C ALA A 241 20.39 9.11 -2.11
N GLY A 242 20.44 10.44 -2.09
CA GLY A 242 19.25 11.30 -2.22
C GLY A 242 18.53 11.13 -3.56
N VAL A 243 19.27 11.05 -4.66
CA VAL A 243 18.72 10.75 -5.99
C VAL A 243 18.05 9.37 -6.02
N ILE A 244 18.72 8.34 -5.52
CA ILE A 244 18.20 6.96 -5.48
C ILE A 244 16.93 6.89 -4.63
N MET A 245 16.95 7.45 -3.42
CA MET A 245 15.80 7.46 -2.52
C MET A 245 14.61 8.19 -3.14
N THR A 246 14.85 9.31 -3.82
CA THR A 246 13.79 10.03 -4.54
C THR A 246 13.20 9.16 -5.65
N GLY A 247 14.03 8.45 -6.41
CA GLY A 247 13.57 7.50 -7.44
C GLY A 247 12.70 6.38 -6.87
N LEU A 248 13.08 5.81 -5.72
CA LEU A 248 12.30 4.80 -5.01
C LEU A 248 10.95 5.35 -4.51
N LEU A 249 10.95 6.54 -3.91
CA LEU A 249 9.74 7.21 -3.43
C LEU A 249 8.79 7.57 -4.58
N ALA A 250 9.33 8.09 -5.69
CA ALA A 250 8.55 8.42 -6.88
C ALA A 250 7.88 7.17 -7.49
N SER A 251 8.51 6.00 -7.33
CA SER A 251 8.04 4.69 -7.80
C SER A 251 6.95 4.08 -6.90
N TYR A 252 6.60 4.72 -5.78
CA TYR A 252 5.60 4.19 -4.87
C TYR A 252 4.23 4.05 -5.55
N ARG A 253 3.65 2.86 -5.40
CA ARG A 253 2.38 2.47 -6.02
C ARG A 253 1.20 3.09 -5.31
N GLU A 254 0.20 3.47 -6.09
CA GLU A 254 -1.08 3.90 -5.55
C GLU A 254 -1.90 2.71 -5.12
N ARG A 255 -2.01 2.55 -3.80
CA ARG A 255 -2.96 1.65 -3.18
C ARG A 255 -4.16 2.51 -2.85
N VAL A 256 -5.30 2.16 -3.41
CA VAL A 256 -6.58 2.68 -2.95
C VAL A 256 -7.31 1.61 -2.20
#